data_AF-A0A7H8HX82-F1
#
_entry.id   AF-A0A7H8HX82-F1
#
_cell.length_a   1.000
_cell.length_b   1.000
_cell.length_c   1.000
_cell.angle_alpha   90.00
_cell.angle_beta   90.00
_cell.angle_gamma   90.00
#
_symmetry.space_group_name_H-M   'P 1'
#
loop_
_entity.id
_entity.type
_entity.pdbx_description
1 polymer ?
#
loop_
_entity_poly.entity_id
_entity_poly.type
_entity_poly.pdbx_seq_one_letter_code
_entity_poly.pdbx_strand_id
1 'polypeptide(L)'
;MAEKDELTTEDLRAEEFDRAAVGTVLAAGDWASWDDLLDWLRTEGPGVPELSPGALRGIRQDAERACATGFPLPHDPDHLYALLRGQHLARAHD
;
A
#
# COMPACT_ATOMS: atom_id res chain seq x y z
N MET A 1 -28.22 10.87 25.65
CA MET A 1 -26.88 10.41 26.08
C MET A 1 -26.22 9.83 24.84
N ALA A 2 -25.01 10.30 24.52
CA ALA A 2 -24.30 9.92 23.31
C ALA A 2 -23.67 8.54 23.54
N GLU A 3 -24.23 7.51 22.90
CA GLU A 3 -23.62 6.20 22.82
C GLU A 3 -22.71 6.22 21.58
N LYS A 4 -21.50 6.76 21.79
CA LYS A 4 -20.32 6.31 21.05
C LYS A 4 -20.07 4.89 21.53
N ASP A 5 -19.95 3.91 20.65
CA ASP A 5 -19.14 2.68 20.80
C ASP A 5 -19.66 1.58 19.85
N GLU A 6 -19.55 1.78 18.53
CA GLU A 6 -19.71 0.71 17.52
C GLU A 6 -18.58 0.70 16.47
N LEU A 7 -17.44 1.33 16.76
CA LEU A 7 -16.23 1.20 15.92
C LEU A 7 -15.41 -0.02 16.37
N THR A 8 -15.97 -1.22 16.27
CA THR A 8 -15.22 -2.46 16.55
C THR A 8 -15.60 -3.55 15.56
N THR A 9 -14.86 -3.62 14.43
CA THR A 9 -14.52 -4.81 13.61
C THR A 9 -14.17 -4.43 12.15
N GLU A 10 -14.56 -3.24 11.68
CA GLU A 10 -14.28 -2.79 10.30
C GLU A 10 -12.88 -2.16 10.09
N ASP A 11 -12.15 -1.89 11.18
CA ASP A 11 -10.84 -1.21 11.21
C ASP A 11 -9.63 -2.04 10.71
N LEU A 12 -9.84 -3.26 10.20
CA LEU A 12 -8.75 -4.21 9.88
C LEU A 12 -8.78 -4.77 8.45
N ARG A 13 -9.73 -4.33 7.61
CA ARG A 13 -9.52 -4.47 6.17
C ARG A 13 -8.46 -3.45 5.82
N ALA A 14 -7.29 -3.92 5.35
CA ALA A 14 -6.23 -3.05 4.84
C ALA A 14 -6.90 -1.93 4.02
N GLU A 15 -6.84 -0.69 4.51
CA GLU A 15 -7.54 0.44 3.90
C GLU A 15 -7.22 0.41 2.41
N GLU A 16 -8.27 0.31 1.59
CA GLU A 16 -8.12 0.28 0.15
C GLU A 16 -7.37 1.55 -0.26
N PHE A 17 -6.15 1.39 -0.76
CA PHE A 17 -5.42 2.49 -1.36
C PHE A 17 -5.86 2.62 -2.81
N ASP A 18 -6.01 3.85 -3.27
CA ASP A 18 -6.35 4.13 -4.66
C ASP A 18 -5.08 4.21 -5.53
N ARG A 19 -5.29 4.13 -6.85
CA ARG A 19 -4.24 4.35 -7.86
C ARG A 19 -3.47 5.66 -7.63
N ALA A 20 -4.15 6.70 -7.14
CA ALA A 20 -3.53 7.99 -6.85
C ALA A 20 -2.40 7.86 -5.81
N ALA A 21 -2.62 7.09 -4.74
CA ALA A 21 -1.60 6.87 -3.71
C ALA A 21 -0.37 6.15 -4.27
N VAL A 22 -0.58 5.14 -5.13
CA VAL A 22 0.53 4.46 -5.82
C VAL A 22 1.29 5.42 -6.73
N GLY A 23 0.57 6.31 -7.43
CA GLY A 23 1.17 7.38 -8.22
C GLY A 23 2.03 8.32 -7.38
N THR A 24 1.55 8.75 -6.21
CA THR A 24 2.32 9.57 -5.27
C THR A 24 3.59 8.86 -4.79
N VAL A 25 3.51 7.57 -4.47
CA VAL A 25 4.69 6.77 -4.08
C VAL A 25 5.71 6.74 -5.21
N LEU A 26 5.30 6.47 -6.46
CA LEU A 26 6.22 6.46 -7.60
C LEU A 26 6.74 7.85 -7.97
N ALA A 27 5.98 8.92 -7.70
CA ALA A 27 6.43 10.28 -7.93
C ALA A 27 7.43 10.77 -6.87
N ALA A 28 7.43 10.16 -5.68
CA ALA A 28 8.32 10.55 -4.58
C ALA A 28 9.78 10.10 -4.79
N GLY A 29 10.05 9.12 -5.64
CA GLY A 29 11.39 8.64 -5.89
C GLY A 29 11.49 7.69 -7.09
N ASP A 30 12.71 7.56 -7.62
CA ASP A 30 13.03 6.55 -8.64
C ASP A 30 13.57 5.31 -7.92
N TRP A 31 12.67 4.37 -7.62
CA TRP A 31 12.97 3.20 -6.82
C TRP A 31 13.71 2.15 -7.64
N ALA A 32 14.90 1.75 -7.20
CA ALA A 32 15.67 0.72 -7.89
C ALA A 32 15.18 -0.70 -7.57
N SER A 33 14.46 -0.89 -6.45
CA SER A 33 14.07 -2.19 -5.93
C SER A 33 12.90 -2.08 -4.94
N TRP A 34 12.24 -3.21 -4.67
CA TRP A 34 11.21 -3.27 -3.63
C TRP A 34 11.72 -2.88 -2.24
N ASP A 35 12.95 -3.28 -1.89
CA ASP A 35 13.54 -2.97 -0.58
C ASP A 35 13.68 -1.45 -0.36
N ASP A 36 14.11 -0.74 -1.40
CA ASP A 36 14.27 0.72 -1.41
C ASP A 36 12.91 1.44 -1.25
N LEU A 37 11.89 1.00 -2.00
CA LEU A 37 10.52 1.49 -1.87
C LEU A 37 9.93 1.19 -0.47
N LEU A 38 10.20 0.00 0.07
CA LEU A 38 9.69 -0.43 1.37
C LEU A 38 10.35 0.31 2.54
N ASP A 39 11.64 0.62 2.43
CA ASP A 39 12.35 1.47 3.38
C ASP A 39 11.71 2.86 3.41
N TRP A 40 11.55 3.49 2.23
CA TRP A 40 10.94 4.80 2.10
C TRP A 40 9.51 4.84 2.67
N LEU A 41 8.68 3.82 2.40
CA LEU A 41 7.33 3.73 2.96
C LEU A 41 7.31 3.68 4.49
N ARG A 42 8.39 3.20 5.13
CA ARG A 42 8.52 3.12 6.60
C ARG A 42 9.08 4.40 7.20
N THR A 43 9.99 5.07 6.52
CA THR A 43 10.74 6.24 7.04
C THR A 43 10.08 7.55 6.65
N GLU A 44 9.93 7.78 5.34
CA GLU A 44 9.52 9.06 4.76
C GLU A 44 8.04 9.10 4.40
N GLY A 45 7.46 7.96 4.01
CA GLY A 45 6.05 7.83 3.62
C GLY A 45 5.04 8.48 4.59
N PRO A 46 5.17 8.30 5.93
CA PRO A 46 4.30 8.95 6.91
C PRO A 46 4.35 10.48 6.92
N GLY A 47 5.39 11.08 6.33
CA GLY A 47 5.54 12.53 6.16
C GLY A 47 4.83 13.07 4.92
N VAL A 48 4.31 12.21 4.03
CA VAL A 48 3.66 12.63 2.80
C VAL A 48 2.18 12.92 3.05
N PRO A 49 1.71 14.18 2.89
CA PRO A 49 0.35 14.57 3.22
C PRO A 49 -0.71 13.95 2.31
N GLU A 50 -0.33 13.56 1.09
CA GLU A 50 -1.18 12.89 0.11
C GLU A 50 -1.39 11.40 0.40
N LEU A 51 -0.61 10.83 1.33
CA LEU A 51 -0.67 9.42 1.68
C LEU A 51 -1.29 9.24 3.07
N SER A 52 -2.51 8.70 3.09
CA SER A 52 -3.16 8.29 4.33
C SER A 52 -2.36 7.17 5.02
N PRO A 53 -2.33 7.11 6.37
CA PRO A 53 -1.65 6.06 7.12
C PRO A 53 -2.17 4.65 6.78
N GLY A 54 -3.45 4.54 6.42
CA GLY A 54 -4.03 3.33 5.86
C GLY A 54 -3.44 2.89 4.54
N ALA A 55 -3.37 3.82 3.59
CA ALA A 55 -2.81 3.57 2.27
C ALA A 55 -1.34 3.16 2.36
N LEU A 56 -0.55 3.82 3.21
CA LEU A 56 0.84 3.44 3.47
C LEU A 56 0.95 1.99 3.99
N ARG A 57 0.09 1.61 4.95
CA ARG A 57 0.07 0.24 5.48
C ARG A 57 -0.34 -0.78 4.41
N GLY A 58 -1.37 -0.48 3.62
CA GLY A 58 -1.86 -1.35 2.56
C GLY A 58 -0.82 -1.56 1.47
N ILE A 59 -0.27 -0.48 0.92
CA ILE A 59 0.77 -0.52 -0.11
C ILE A 59 1.99 -1.29 0.40
N ARG A 60 2.43 -1.03 1.64
CA ARG A 60 3.59 -1.73 2.23
C ARG A 60 3.35 -3.24 2.32
N GLN A 61 2.21 -3.67 2.85
CA GLN A 61 1.89 -5.09 3.00
C GLN A 61 1.84 -5.82 1.64
N ASP A 62 1.21 -5.21 0.64
CA ASP A 62 1.10 -5.81 -0.69
C ASP A 62 2.44 -5.76 -1.45
N ALA A 63 3.26 -4.74 -1.23
CA ALA A 63 4.61 -4.63 -1.77
C ALA A 63 5.57 -5.67 -1.15
N GLU A 64 5.49 -5.91 0.16
CA GLU A 64 6.26 -6.97 0.84
C GLU A 64 5.94 -8.35 0.24
N ARG A 65 4.69 -8.60 -0.12
CA ARG A 65 4.26 -9.84 -0.79
C ARG A 65 4.75 -9.93 -2.23
N ALA A 66 4.59 -8.85 -3.00
CA ALA A 66 5.11 -8.78 -4.36
C ALA A 66 6.62 -9.06 -4.40
N CYS A 67 7.37 -8.47 -3.46
CA CYS A 67 8.78 -8.74 -3.25
C CYS A 67 9.05 -10.22 -2.95
N ALA A 68 8.28 -10.84 -2.05
CA ALA A 68 8.41 -12.26 -1.72
C ALA A 68 8.11 -13.20 -2.89
N THR A 69 7.25 -12.79 -3.83
CA THR A 69 6.97 -13.55 -5.07
C THR A 69 8.05 -13.40 -6.14
N GLY A 70 9.06 -12.55 -5.92
CA GLY A 70 10.17 -12.32 -6.86
C GLY A 70 9.78 -11.54 -8.11
N PHE A 71 8.62 -10.89 -8.11
CA PHE A 71 8.23 -10.01 -9.21
C PHE A 71 9.13 -8.77 -9.23
N PRO A 72 9.61 -8.31 -10.40
CA PRO A 72 10.32 -7.05 -10.50
C PRO A 72 9.39 -5.88 -10.17
N LEU A 73 9.92 -4.82 -9.57
CA LEU A 73 9.16 -3.61 -9.27
C LEU A 73 8.76 -2.90 -10.58
N PRO A 74 7.47 -2.73 -10.89
CA PRO A 74 7.05 -1.92 -12.02
C PRO A 74 7.19 -0.42 -11.70
N HIS A 75 7.70 0.35 -12.68
CA HIS A 75 7.78 1.81 -12.60
C HIS A 75 6.54 2.51 -13.17
N ASP A 76 5.59 1.75 -13.72
CA ASP A 76 4.30 2.27 -14.16
C ASP A 76 3.28 2.22 -13.00
N PRO A 77 2.60 3.34 -12.70
CA PRO A 77 1.67 3.41 -11.57
C PRO A 77 0.43 2.54 -11.73
N ASP A 78 -0.04 2.32 -12.96
CA ASP A 78 -1.21 1.48 -13.20
C ASP A 78 -0.85 0.00 -13.04
N HIS A 79 0.31 -0.39 -13.54
CA HIS A 79 0.84 -1.73 -13.38
C HIS A 79 1.16 -2.03 -11.90
N LEU A 80 1.79 -1.10 -11.18
CA LEU A 80 2.05 -1.26 -9.75
C LEU A 80 0.73 -1.40 -8.98
N TYR A 81 -0.25 -0.54 -9.24
CA TYR A 81 -1.57 -0.62 -8.61
C TYR A 81 -2.27 -1.96 -8.88
N ALA A 82 -2.29 -2.41 -10.14
CA ALA A 82 -2.89 -3.68 -10.51
C ALA A 82 -2.19 -4.87 -9.86
N LEU A 83 -0.85 -4.83 -9.79
CA LEU A 83 -0.04 -5.87 -9.15
C LEU A 83 -0.35 -5.97 -7.66
N LEU A 84 -0.35 -4.84 -6.95
CA LEU A 84 -0.63 -4.81 -5.52
C LEU A 84 -2.09 -5.24 -5.22
N ARG A 85 -3.06 -4.77 -6.01
CA ARG A 85 -4.46 -5.23 -5.91
C ARG A 85 -4.61 -6.72 -6.21
N GLY A 86 -3.82 -7.26 -7.14
CA GLY A 86 -3.78 -8.70 -7.41
C GLY A 86 -3.35 -9.52 -6.19
N GLN A 87 -2.35 -9.04 -5.44
CA GLN A 87 -1.93 -9.67 -4.17
C GLN A 87 -3.00 -9.59 -3.09
N HIS A 88 -3.76 -8.49 -3.06
CA HIS A 88 -4.87 -8.30 -2.14
C HIS A 88 -6.03 -9.29 -2.42
N LEU A 89 -6.36 -9.50 -3.69
CA LEU A 89 -7.45 -10.41 -4.11
C LEU A 89 -7.09 -11.88 -3.91
N ALA A 90 -5.81 -12.26 -4.08
CA ALA A 90 -5.35 -13.62 -3.81
C ALA A 90 -5.59 -14.05 -2.35
N ARG A 91 -5.64 -13.09 -1.40
CA ARG A 91 -5.97 -13.34 0.01
C ARG A 91 -7.45 -13.63 0.25
N ALA A 92 -8.35 -13.06 -0.55
CA ALA A 92 -9.79 -13.20 -0.34
C ALA A 92 -10.34 -14.56 -0.80
N HIS A 93 -9.50 -15.36 -1.48
CA HIS A 93 -9.86 -16.63 -2.09
C HIS A 93 -9.27 -17.86 -1.38
N ASP A 94 -8.56 -17.68 -0.25
CA ASP A 94 -8.05 -18.75 0.62
C ASP A 94 -8.93 -18.93 1.87
#